data_AF-A0A2A5B455-F1
#
_entry.id   AF-A0A2A5B455-F1
#
_cell.length_a   1.000
_cell.length_b   1.000
_cell.length_c   1.000
_cell.angle_alpha   90.00
_cell.angle_beta   90.00
_cell.angle_gamma   90.00
#
_symmetry.space_group_name_H-M   'P 1'
#
loop_
_entity.id
_entity.type
_entity.pdbx_description
1 polymer ?
#
loop_
_entity_poly.entity_id
_entity_poly.type
_entity_poly.pdbx_seq_one_letter_code
_entity_poly.pdbx_strand_id
1 'polypeptide(L)'
;MKQISALNYFSLKVMIFTGVLFGLVGINANADVLDDGIAGDKFLSAIAEQLTAYQIDVTSNLNDRDVLKKRIQNPRLGRFPDLPANSLPNSIEINAWETEYTQLQIGGVAILANASAEDLKDSSLFLHKWLESLDEDRIFTTFYLNDLPAAEKIASIASASGYTAYLFADGLDQSIVGNLFATAARRLAIDTRAARRYRSEVNEIDYLGQRVRRKTNSLFRDKGNSTLARREPSVFLKETLGDEFNQSTISEVIVPGGVALGASASLTITPLSLNYTDGAMHIVDETNRQWDLPELDIQSLKALFDFVERSILIKSDAIVDIDADARVRISSALRNTDAGYAIMHADTQPFEFVPNLPVTKSVVIDTDVHWLSSKNSDTLKFTTDYEVRFLSADIMRIAQTRVALEYEYESETETANYRDAWGRDIRRLDDNLDYAGLGQSMEKVASYAGWIGLLRKLKEDNIPFLHGRYEFMKIDKSGRKTPARH
;
A
#
# COMPACT_ATOMS: atom_id res chain seq x y z
N MET A 1 1.69 5.30 98.60
CA MET A 1 2.97 4.69 99.01
C MET A 1 4.06 5.23 98.08
N LYS A 2 5.01 6.00 98.67
CA LYS A 2 6.27 6.58 98.15
C LYS A 2 6.20 7.44 96.87
N GLN A 3 6.28 8.78 96.97
CA GLN A 3 7.48 9.63 97.13
C GLN A 3 8.38 9.60 95.86
N ILE A 4 8.97 10.67 95.30
CA ILE A 4 9.19 12.09 95.68
C ILE A 4 9.82 12.80 94.44
N SER A 5 9.62 14.12 94.38
CA SER A 5 10.33 15.25 93.69
C SER A 5 11.63 14.99 92.89
N ALA A 6 12.01 15.79 91.89
CA ALA A 6 12.42 17.21 91.98
C ALA A 6 12.55 17.82 90.56
N LEU A 7 12.02 19.03 90.28
CA LEU A 7 12.70 20.34 90.36
C LEU A 7 14.08 20.35 89.65
N ASN A 8 14.52 21.35 88.89
CA ASN A 8 14.08 22.65 88.39
C ASN A 8 15.27 23.12 87.51
N TYR A 9 15.06 23.93 86.47
CA TYR A 9 15.71 25.25 86.30
C TYR A 9 15.53 25.81 84.88
N PHE A 10 15.04 27.05 84.88
CA PHE A 10 14.97 28.02 83.79
C PHE A 10 16.33 28.26 83.10
N SER A 11 16.31 28.49 81.77
CA SER A 11 16.85 29.75 81.23
C SER A 11 16.41 30.00 79.77
N LEU A 12 16.10 31.26 79.55
CA LEU A 12 15.59 31.99 78.39
C LEU A 12 16.63 32.12 77.27
N LYS A 13 16.30 31.81 76.00
CA LYS A 13 16.82 32.50 74.81
C LYS A 13 15.82 32.47 73.65
N VAL A 14 15.53 33.66 73.14
CA VAL A 14 14.76 33.98 71.93
C VAL A 14 15.50 33.47 70.69
N MET A 15 14.81 32.81 69.75
CA MET A 15 15.12 32.94 68.33
C MET A 15 13.95 32.52 67.42
N ILE A 16 13.69 33.39 66.45
CA ILE A 16 12.68 33.38 65.39
C ILE A 16 13.10 32.37 64.30
N PHE A 17 12.16 31.64 63.67
CA PHE A 17 11.89 31.62 62.20
C PHE A 17 11.20 30.32 61.70
N THR A 18 10.14 30.57 60.91
CA THR A 18 9.60 29.82 59.76
C THR A 18 9.07 28.40 59.91
N GLY A 19 7.76 28.29 59.67
CA GLY A 19 7.06 27.06 59.35
C GLY A 19 7.51 26.48 58.00
N VAL A 20 7.61 25.15 57.99
CA VAL A 20 7.76 24.36 56.76
C VAL A 20 6.36 24.06 56.26
N LEU A 21 5.98 24.80 55.22
CA LEU A 21 4.87 24.51 54.33
C LEU A 21 5.14 23.17 53.65
N PHE A 22 4.23 22.20 53.79
CA PHE A 22 4.24 20.97 53.01
C PHE A 22 4.12 21.32 51.53
N GLY A 23 5.24 21.28 50.80
CA GLY A 23 5.26 21.37 49.35
C GLY A 23 4.70 20.10 48.73
N LEU A 24 3.48 20.21 48.18
CA LEU A 24 3.03 19.34 47.10
C LEU A 24 4.04 19.44 45.96
N VAL A 25 4.88 18.42 45.79
CA VAL A 25 5.71 18.27 44.60
C VAL A 25 4.77 17.93 43.45
N GLY A 26 4.27 18.95 42.77
CA GLY A 26 3.71 18.83 41.45
C GLY A 26 4.83 18.35 40.51
N ILE A 27 4.72 17.12 40.03
CA ILE A 27 5.52 16.67 38.90
C ILE A 27 4.97 17.44 37.69
N ASN A 28 5.60 18.57 37.37
CA ASN A 28 5.37 19.24 36.10
C ASN A 28 5.93 18.32 35.01
N ALA A 29 5.04 17.53 34.38
CA ALA A 29 5.37 16.78 33.18
C ALA A 29 5.51 17.79 32.04
N ASN A 30 6.74 18.23 31.79
CA ASN A 30 7.06 18.96 30.56
C ASN A 30 6.97 17.98 29.38
N ALA A 31 6.43 18.44 28.26
CA ALA A 31 6.46 17.65 27.04
C ALA A 31 7.89 17.54 26.49
N ASP A 32 8.16 16.44 25.79
CA ASP A 32 9.52 16.03 25.42
C ASP A 32 9.60 15.56 23.95
N VAL A 33 10.77 15.76 23.35
CA VAL A 33 11.19 15.16 22.08
C VAL A 33 11.71 13.77 22.42
N LEU A 34 10.93 12.74 22.07
CA LEU A 34 11.17 11.41 22.65
C LEU A 34 12.28 10.61 21.95
N ASP A 35 12.74 11.04 20.77
CA ASP A 35 13.82 10.41 20.00
C ASP A 35 14.54 11.40 19.06
N ASP A 36 15.79 11.07 18.69
CA ASP A 36 16.65 11.87 17.80
C ASP A 36 16.18 11.85 16.33
N GLY A 37 15.30 10.93 15.96
CA GLY A 37 14.79 10.77 14.59
C GLY A 37 13.89 11.92 14.15
N ILE A 38 13.39 12.72 15.10
CA ILE A 38 12.59 13.93 14.83
C ILE A 38 13.36 14.93 13.95
N ALA A 39 14.69 15.02 14.08
CA ALA A 39 15.50 15.93 13.28
C ALA A 39 15.43 15.62 11.76
N GLY A 40 15.09 14.38 11.38
CA GLY A 40 14.86 13.99 9.99
C GLY A 40 13.44 14.28 9.47
N ASP A 41 12.51 14.67 10.35
CA ASP A 41 11.12 14.93 10.00
C ASP A 41 10.84 16.44 9.97
N LYS A 42 10.76 17.02 8.77
CA LYS A 42 10.52 18.46 8.57
C LYS A 42 9.27 18.97 9.30
N PHE A 43 8.18 18.20 9.34
CA PHE A 43 6.94 18.62 9.96
C PHE A 43 7.02 18.54 11.48
N LEU A 44 7.39 17.37 12.02
CA LEU A 44 7.45 17.17 13.47
C LEU A 44 8.49 18.09 14.13
N SER A 45 9.65 18.28 13.49
CA SER A 45 10.68 19.21 13.97
C SER A 45 10.20 20.66 14.00
N ALA A 46 9.37 21.10 13.04
CA ALA A 46 8.86 22.46 12.98
C ALA A 46 7.87 22.79 14.12
N ILE A 47 7.14 21.80 14.63
CA ILE A 47 6.06 22.01 15.61
C ILE A 47 6.40 21.55 17.04
N ALA A 48 7.46 20.77 17.23
CA ALA A 48 7.76 20.09 18.50
C ALA A 48 7.92 21.05 19.70
N GLU A 49 8.67 22.14 19.53
CA GLU A 49 8.88 23.12 20.60
C GLU A 49 7.56 23.76 21.04
N GLN A 50 6.69 24.10 20.09
CA GLN A 50 5.40 24.74 20.37
C GLN A 50 4.42 23.78 21.04
N LEU A 51 4.41 22.50 20.63
CA LEU A 51 3.60 21.46 21.27
C LEU A 51 3.99 21.21 22.73
N THR A 52 5.22 21.54 23.11
CA THR A 52 5.70 21.40 24.50
C THR A 52 4.88 22.25 25.46
N ALA A 53 4.45 23.44 25.03
CA ALA A 53 3.61 24.35 25.83
C ALA A 53 2.23 23.76 26.16
N TYR A 54 1.77 22.77 25.39
CA TYR A 54 0.48 22.09 25.57
C TYR A 54 0.63 20.68 26.14
N GLN A 55 1.81 20.32 26.63
CA GLN A 55 2.09 18.99 27.17
C GLN A 55 1.76 17.88 26.17
N ILE A 56 2.14 18.07 24.90
CA ILE A 56 2.06 17.04 23.85
C ILE A 56 3.49 16.64 23.48
N ASP A 57 3.84 15.38 23.76
CA ASP A 57 5.15 14.84 23.41
C ASP A 57 5.21 14.57 21.89
N VAL A 58 6.40 14.60 21.30
CA VAL A 58 6.58 14.30 19.86
C VAL A 58 7.59 13.16 19.70
N THR A 59 7.38 12.29 18.70
CA THR A 59 8.27 11.18 18.36
C THR A 59 8.24 10.87 16.87
N SER A 60 9.38 10.48 16.30
CA SER A 60 9.43 9.97 14.92
C SER A 60 8.94 8.51 14.81
N ASN A 61 8.84 7.79 15.93
CA ASN A 61 8.37 6.41 15.97
C ASN A 61 7.61 6.10 17.27
N LEU A 62 6.28 6.02 17.18
CA LEU A 62 5.39 5.72 18.31
C LEU A 62 5.61 4.33 18.93
N ASN A 63 6.21 3.39 18.18
CA ASN A 63 6.52 2.04 18.65
C ASN A 63 7.98 1.85 19.04
N ASP A 64 8.78 2.92 19.07
CA ASP A 64 10.15 2.82 19.56
C ASP A 64 10.17 2.26 20.99
N ARG A 65 11.18 1.45 21.28
CA ARG A 65 11.26 0.72 22.55
C ARG A 65 11.35 1.64 23.74
N ASP A 66 12.08 2.74 23.61
CA ASP A 66 12.30 3.66 24.71
C ASP A 66 11.08 4.58 24.89
N VAL A 67 10.38 4.89 23.79
CA VAL A 67 9.05 5.53 23.82
C VAL A 67 8.02 4.65 24.54
N LEU A 68 7.98 3.34 24.23
CA LEU A 68 7.01 2.40 24.82
C LEU A 68 7.29 2.05 26.29
N LYS A 69 8.56 2.06 26.73
CA LYS A 69 8.93 1.86 28.14
C LYS A 69 8.46 3.01 29.03
N LYS A 70 8.43 4.24 28.50
CA LYS A 70 7.95 5.42 29.23
C LYS A 70 6.43 5.33 29.40
N ARG A 71 5.93 5.41 30.63
CA ARG A 71 4.49 5.55 30.91
C ARG A 71 3.96 6.79 30.19
N ILE A 72 2.85 6.67 29.46
CA ILE A 72 2.17 7.81 28.83
C ILE A 72 1.68 8.74 29.95
N GLN A 73 2.31 9.90 30.11
CA GLN A 73 1.83 10.97 31.00
C GLN A 73 1.08 12.03 30.19
N ASN A 74 1.61 12.33 29.01
CA ASN A 74 1.12 13.30 28.04
C ASN A 74 0.66 12.58 26.76
N PRO A 75 -0.31 13.12 25.99
CA PRO A 75 -0.54 12.69 24.62
C PRO A 75 0.74 12.77 23.79
N ARG A 76 0.91 11.86 22.83
CA ARG A 76 2.10 11.85 21.96
C ARG A 76 1.68 11.89 20.50
N LEU A 77 2.31 12.76 19.72
CA LEU A 77 2.15 12.81 18.26
C LEU A 77 3.35 12.12 17.61
N GLY A 78 3.09 11.24 16.63
CA GLY A 78 4.20 10.64 15.89
C GLY A 78 3.79 9.74 14.73
N ARG A 79 4.79 9.07 14.16
CA ARG A 79 4.68 8.19 12.99
C ARG A 79 4.90 6.71 13.33
N PHE A 80 4.72 5.89 12.31
CA PHE A 80 5.02 4.47 12.30
C PHE A 80 5.99 4.16 11.15
N PRO A 81 7.14 3.51 11.39
CA PRO A 81 7.98 2.99 10.31
C PRO A 81 7.24 1.98 9.42
N ASP A 82 6.24 1.30 9.98
CA ASP A 82 5.38 0.35 9.27
C ASP A 82 4.27 1.00 8.42
N LEU A 83 4.09 2.33 8.52
CA LEU A 83 3.28 3.13 7.61
C LEU A 83 4.23 4.13 6.91
N PRO A 84 5.07 3.65 5.98
CA PRO A 84 6.08 4.49 5.35
C PRO A 84 5.42 5.61 4.54
N ALA A 85 6.18 6.70 4.35
CA ALA A 85 5.73 7.77 3.48
C ALA A 85 5.40 7.23 2.07
N ASN A 86 4.37 7.80 1.46
CA ASN A 86 3.85 7.48 0.13
C ASN A 86 3.20 6.09 0.02
N SER A 87 3.04 5.37 1.13
CA SER A 87 2.21 4.15 1.19
C SER A 87 0.74 4.53 1.37
N LEU A 88 0.08 4.82 0.26
CA LEU A 88 -1.33 5.19 0.23
C LEU A 88 -2.22 4.03 0.75
N PRO A 89 -3.28 4.33 1.53
CA PRO A 89 -4.20 3.31 2.06
C PRO A 89 -4.84 2.47 0.95
N ASN A 90 -4.98 1.16 1.19
CA ASN A 90 -5.74 0.25 0.33
C ASN A 90 -7.25 0.30 0.63
N SER A 91 -8.06 -0.46 -0.14
CA SER A 91 -9.53 -0.48 0.01
C SER A 91 -9.99 -0.93 1.40
N ILE A 92 -9.27 -1.87 2.03
CA ILE A 92 -9.61 -2.39 3.37
C ILE A 92 -9.32 -1.30 4.41
N GLU A 93 -8.14 -0.65 4.33
CA GLU A 93 -7.78 0.45 5.22
C GLU A 93 -8.76 1.62 5.12
N ILE A 94 -9.14 2.03 3.92
CA ILE A 94 -10.10 3.12 3.69
C ILE A 94 -11.47 2.76 4.29
N ASN A 95 -11.97 1.54 4.03
CA ASN A 95 -13.26 1.10 4.55
C ASN A 95 -13.28 1.00 6.09
N ALA A 96 -12.20 0.51 6.71
CA ALA A 96 -12.07 0.47 8.17
C ALA A 96 -12.08 1.88 8.76
N TRP A 97 -11.28 2.79 8.19
CA TRP A 97 -11.21 4.19 8.62
C TRP A 97 -12.55 4.90 8.51
N GLU A 98 -13.22 4.81 7.36
CA GLU A 98 -14.55 5.41 7.17
C GLU A 98 -15.59 4.86 8.14
N THR A 99 -15.58 3.55 8.38
CA THR A 99 -16.54 2.90 9.28
C THR A 99 -16.40 3.44 10.69
N GLU A 100 -15.17 3.61 11.18
CA GLU A 100 -14.93 4.13 12.53
C GLU A 100 -15.15 5.66 12.62
N TYR A 101 -14.87 6.41 11.55
CA TYR A 101 -15.16 7.84 11.47
C TYR A 101 -16.67 8.12 11.51
N THR A 102 -17.45 7.41 10.69
CA THR A 102 -18.93 7.53 10.66
C THR A 102 -19.57 7.10 11.99
N GLN A 103 -18.95 6.17 12.72
CA GLN A 103 -19.38 5.76 14.07
C GLN A 103 -18.93 6.72 15.18
N LEU A 104 -18.30 7.85 14.84
CA LEU A 104 -17.78 8.84 15.79
C LEU A 104 -16.82 8.18 16.81
N GLN A 105 -15.99 7.24 16.35
CA GLN A 105 -14.96 6.63 17.19
C GLN A 105 -13.59 7.27 16.98
N ILE A 106 -13.33 7.74 15.77
CA ILE A 106 -12.07 8.39 15.40
C ILE A 106 -12.32 9.74 14.73
N GLY A 107 -11.28 10.57 14.67
CA GLY A 107 -11.23 11.78 13.87
C GLY A 107 -9.92 11.89 13.09
N GLY A 108 -9.82 12.95 12.28
CA GLY A 108 -8.65 13.22 11.44
C GLY A 108 -8.23 14.69 11.50
N VAL A 109 -6.95 14.95 11.29
CA VAL A 109 -6.41 16.28 10.99
C VAL A 109 -5.65 16.19 9.68
N ALA A 110 -6.15 16.81 8.62
CA ALA A 110 -5.41 16.98 7.37
C ALA A 110 -4.58 18.27 7.46
N ILE A 111 -3.29 18.16 7.20
CA ILE A 111 -2.32 19.23 7.32
C ILE A 111 -1.59 19.35 5.99
N LEU A 112 -1.65 20.53 5.41
CA LEU A 112 -1.05 20.88 4.13
C LEU A 112 0.07 21.89 4.35
N ALA A 113 1.28 21.55 3.91
CA ALA A 113 2.39 22.51 3.90
C ALA A 113 2.24 23.54 2.78
N ASN A 114 2.82 24.73 2.96
CA ASN A 114 2.93 25.78 1.93
C ASN A 114 1.60 26.31 1.34
N ALA A 115 0.50 26.19 2.08
CA ALA A 115 -0.80 26.70 1.65
C ALA A 115 -1.19 27.94 2.48
N SER A 116 -1.65 29.03 1.82
CA SER A 116 -2.10 30.24 2.51
C SER A 116 -3.41 29.97 3.28
N ALA A 117 -3.37 30.14 4.59
CA ALA A 117 -4.49 29.83 5.48
C ALA A 117 -5.73 30.73 5.27
N GLU A 118 -5.58 31.90 4.65
CA GLU A 118 -6.67 32.88 4.50
C GLU A 118 -7.74 32.45 3.48
N ASP A 119 -7.40 31.56 2.53
CA ASP A 119 -8.30 31.17 1.43
C ASP A 119 -8.96 29.78 1.63
N LEU A 120 -8.47 28.95 2.54
CA LEU A 120 -8.79 27.51 2.61
C LEU A 120 -9.82 27.10 3.67
N LYS A 121 -10.77 27.97 4.00
CA LYS A 121 -11.91 27.62 4.88
C LYS A 121 -12.93 26.71 4.20
N ASP A 122 -12.93 26.68 2.88
CA ASP A 122 -13.78 25.79 2.07
C ASP A 122 -13.15 24.39 2.00
N SER A 123 -13.87 23.36 2.45
CA SER A 123 -13.39 21.97 2.45
C SER A 123 -13.12 21.44 1.04
N SER A 124 -13.85 21.91 0.03
CA SER A 124 -13.65 21.52 -1.37
C SER A 124 -12.40 22.15 -1.95
N LEU A 125 -12.14 23.43 -1.65
CA LEU A 125 -10.92 24.10 -2.08
C LEU A 125 -9.69 23.52 -1.38
N PHE A 126 -9.80 23.18 -0.09
CA PHE A 126 -8.75 22.48 0.64
C PHE A 126 -8.43 21.14 0.01
N LEU A 127 -9.44 20.32 -0.31
CA LEU A 127 -9.23 19.04 -0.99
C LEU A 127 -8.59 19.23 -2.37
N HIS A 128 -9.05 20.19 -3.16
CA HIS A 128 -8.46 20.47 -4.46
C HIS A 128 -6.96 20.81 -4.34
N LYS A 129 -6.60 21.72 -3.43
CA LYS A 129 -5.18 22.07 -3.18
C LYS A 129 -4.39 20.90 -2.63
N TRP A 130 -4.99 20.08 -1.79
CA TRP A 130 -4.38 18.85 -1.29
C TRP A 130 -4.01 17.91 -2.43
N LEU A 131 -4.91 17.64 -3.37
CA LEU A 131 -4.66 16.74 -4.50
C LEU A 131 -3.63 17.28 -5.51
N GLU A 132 -3.44 18.60 -5.58
CA GLU A 132 -2.41 19.25 -6.40
C GLU A 132 -1.03 19.33 -5.72
N SER A 133 -0.96 19.06 -4.42
CA SER A 133 0.27 19.24 -3.64
C SER A 133 1.20 18.03 -3.71
N LEU A 134 2.48 18.25 -3.43
CA LEU A 134 3.48 17.19 -3.40
C LEU A 134 3.28 16.24 -2.22
N ASP A 135 3.82 15.03 -2.34
CA ASP A 135 3.69 13.99 -1.32
C ASP A 135 4.19 14.43 0.06
N GLU A 136 5.27 15.20 0.13
CA GLU A 136 5.81 15.63 1.41
C GLU A 136 4.92 16.62 2.17
N ASP A 137 4.00 17.26 1.46
CA ASP A 137 3.14 18.32 1.98
C ASP A 137 1.79 17.78 2.48
N ARG A 138 1.40 16.57 2.08
CA ARG A 138 0.10 15.94 2.41
C ARG A 138 0.21 15.06 3.66
N ILE A 139 -0.09 15.65 4.81
CA ILE A 139 0.07 15.03 6.12
C ILE A 139 -1.30 14.77 6.76
N PHE A 140 -1.57 13.55 7.20
CA PHE A 140 -2.83 13.18 7.84
C PHE A 140 -2.58 12.57 9.22
N THR A 141 -3.21 13.13 10.26
CA THR A 141 -3.14 12.61 11.62
C THR A 141 -4.47 11.98 12.01
N THR A 142 -4.48 10.67 12.27
CA THR A 142 -5.65 9.96 12.80
C THR A 142 -5.62 9.98 14.33
N PHE A 143 -6.76 10.15 14.98
CA PHE A 143 -6.85 10.13 16.45
C PHE A 143 -8.12 9.45 16.94
N TYR A 144 -8.07 8.87 18.14
CA TYR A 144 -9.26 8.38 18.83
C TYR A 144 -10.09 9.58 19.33
N LEU A 145 -11.42 9.58 19.17
CA LEU A 145 -12.24 10.79 19.37
C LEU A 145 -12.07 11.45 20.76
N ASN A 146 -11.78 10.67 21.81
CA ASN A 146 -11.51 11.22 23.15
C ASN A 146 -10.23 12.09 23.21
N ASP A 147 -9.38 12.02 22.20
CA ASP A 147 -8.15 12.79 22.05
C ASP A 147 -8.35 14.06 21.20
N LEU A 148 -9.61 14.42 20.89
CA LEU A 148 -9.98 15.66 20.20
C LEU A 148 -9.31 16.92 20.80
N PRO A 149 -9.24 17.10 22.13
CA PRO A 149 -8.55 18.28 22.69
C PRO A 149 -7.07 18.37 22.30
N ALA A 150 -6.37 17.23 22.15
CA ALA A 150 -5.00 17.22 21.68
C ALA A 150 -4.92 17.52 20.17
N ALA A 151 -5.84 16.96 19.39
CA ALA A 151 -5.94 17.22 17.96
C ALA A 151 -6.20 18.70 17.63
N GLU A 152 -7.07 19.38 18.38
CA GLU A 152 -7.30 20.83 18.26
C GLU A 152 -6.02 21.65 18.48
N LYS A 153 -5.19 21.27 19.46
CA LYS A 153 -3.91 21.93 19.71
C LYS A 153 -2.90 21.66 18.61
N ILE A 154 -2.84 20.44 18.09
CA ILE A 154 -1.98 20.08 16.96
C ILE A 154 -2.37 20.89 15.72
N ALA A 155 -3.66 20.96 15.38
CA ALA A 155 -4.15 21.75 14.26
C ALA A 155 -3.81 23.25 14.43
N SER A 156 -4.07 23.81 15.62
CA SER A 156 -3.76 25.21 15.91
C SER A 156 -2.27 25.54 15.81
N ILE A 157 -1.39 24.64 16.26
CA ILE A 157 0.07 24.83 16.20
C ILE A 157 0.58 24.67 14.77
N ALA A 158 0.07 23.68 14.03
CA ALA A 158 0.38 23.53 12.61
C ALA A 158 0.04 24.82 11.87
N SER A 159 -1.15 25.40 12.11
CA SER A 159 -1.53 26.70 11.55
C SER A 159 -0.62 27.85 11.96
N ALA A 160 -0.25 27.94 13.25
CA ALA A 160 0.69 28.96 13.72
C ALA A 160 2.10 28.81 13.13
N SER A 161 2.46 27.60 12.71
CA SER A 161 3.75 27.27 12.10
C SER A 161 3.75 27.37 10.57
N GLY A 162 2.70 27.95 9.97
CA GLY A 162 2.62 28.21 8.52
C GLY A 162 2.04 27.07 7.68
N TYR A 163 1.46 26.04 8.30
CA TYR A 163 0.70 25.00 7.60
C TYR A 163 -0.77 25.38 7.53
N THR A 164 -1.53 24.82 6.59
CA THR A 164 -3.00 24.86 6.67
C THR A 164 -3.48 23.54 7.27
N ALA A 165 -4.27 23.62 8.35
CA ALA A 165 -4.80 22.44 9.03
C ALA A 165 -6.32 22.44 8.99
N TYR A 166 -6.90 21.28 8.67
CA TYR A 166 -8.33 21.04 8.68
C TYR A 166 -8.62 19.86 9.62
N LEU A 167 -9.41 20.11 10.66
CA LEU A 167 -9.79 19.14 11.69
C LEU A 167 -11.18 18.57 11.39
N PHE A 168 -11.31 17.25 11.49
CA PHE A 168 -12.54 16.49 11.25
C PHE A 168 -12.85 15.60 12.46
N ALA A 169 -14.03 15.74 13.06
CA ALA A 169 -14.41 15.00 14.27
C ALA A 169 -15.92 14.78 14.45
N ASP A 170 -16.73 15.29 13.52
CA ASP A 170 -18.20 15.33 13.64
C ASP A 170 -18.92 14.27 12.79
N GLY A 171 -18.16 13.47 12.03
CA GLY A 171 -18.71 12.43 11.15
C GLY A 171 -19.35 12.98 9.87
N LEU A 172 -19.26 14.29 9.63
CA LEU A 172 -19.79 14.94 8.42
C LEU A 172 -18.76 14.86 7.27
N ASP A 173 -19.24 15.09 6.04
CA ASP A 173 -18.44 15.15 4.80
C ASP A 173 -17.52 13.95 4.51
N GLN A 174 -18.01 12.72 4.76
CA GLN A 174 -17.27 11.46 4.53
C GLN A 174 -16.53 11.40 3.20
N SER A 175 -17.10 11.93 2.11
CA SER A 175 -16.46 11.94 0.79
C SER A 175 -15.17 12.77 0.77
N ILE A 176 -15.15 13.92 1.43
CA ILE A 176 -13.97 14.79 1.49
C ILE A 176 -12.93 14.17 2.41
N VAL A 177 -13.34 13.75 3.61
CA VAL A 177 -12.41 13.19 4.59
C VAL A 177 -11.82 11.87 4.11
N GLY A 178 -12.64 11.03 3.48
CA GLY A 178 -12.20 9.79 2.85
C GLY A 178 -11.20 10.04 1.72
N ASN A 179 -11.41 11.08 0.89
CA ASN A 179 -10.45 11.49 -0.13
C ASN A 179 -9.11 11.92 0.49
N LEU A 180 -9.14 12.75 1.53
CA LEU A 180 -7.92 13.20 2.23
C LEU A 180 -7.16 12.02 2.83
N PHE A 181 -7.85 11.08 3.47
CA PHE A 181 -7.23 9.88 4.02
C PHE A 181 -6.66 8.97 2.91
N ALA A 182 -7.43 8.69 1.87
CA ALA A 182 -7.03 7.81 0.76
C ALA A 182 -5.81 8.31 -0.03
N THR A 183 -5.52 9.62 0.04
CA THR A 183 -4.43 10.30 -0.66
C THR A 183 -3.36 10.87 0.28
N ALA A 184 -3.42 10.50 1.56
CA ALA A 184 -2.43 10.89 2.56
C ALA A 184 -1.09 10.19 2.32
N ALA A 185 -0.09 11.00 1.99
CA ALA A 185 1.27 10.50 1.78
C ALA A 185 2.01 10.27 3.10
N ARG A 186 1.72 11.07 4.14
CA ARG A 186 2.33 10.92 5.47
C ARG A 186 1.24 10.73 6.51
N ARG A 187 1.29 9.61 7.23
CA ARG A 187 0.27 9.22 8.21
C ARG A 187 0.83 9.25 9.63
N LEU A 188 0.15 9.94 10.52
CA LEU A 188 0.49 10.10 11.93
C LEU A 188 -0.66 9.63 12.81
N ALA A 189 -0.35 9.40 14.09
CA ALA A 189 -1.36 9.15 15.12
C ALA A 189 -1.11 9.93 16.40
N ILE A 190 -2.17 10.08 17.18
CA ILE A 190 -2.10 10.53 18.58
C ILE A 190 -2.16 9.32 19.51
N ASP A 191 -1.09 9.11 20.27
CA ASP A 191 -0.96 8.03 21.25
C ASP A 191 -1.32 8.50 22.65
N THR A 192 -2.45 7.99 23.16
CA THR A 192 -2.89 8.19 24.54
C THR A 192 -3.22 6.86 25.21
N ARG A 193 -3.41 6.89 26.53
CA ARG A 193 -3.88 5.70 27.26
C ARG A 193 -5.27 5.26 26.81
N ALA A 194 -6.10 6.18 26.31
CA ALA A 194 -7.43 5.90 25.82
C ALA A 194 -7.35 5.22 24.44
N ALA A 195 -6.58 5.82 23.51
CA ALA A 195 -6.36 5.27 22.18
C ALA A 195 -5.81 3.83 22.23
N ARG A 196 -4.80 3.55 23.05
CA ARG A 196 -4.24 2.18 23.21
C ARG A 196 -5.22 1.13 23.77
N ARG A 197 -6.30 1.55 24.42
CA ARG A 197 -7.30 0.63 25.00
C ARG A 197 -8.47 0.41 24.04
N TYR A 198 -8.64 1.30 23.09
CA TYR A 198 -9.63 1.18 22.05
C TYR A 198 -9.18 0.12 21.04
N ARG A 199 -10.10 -0.77 20.67
CA ARG A 199 -9.83 -1.82 19.68
C ARG A 199 -10.34 -1.31 18.35
N SER A 200 -9.43 -1.16 17.41
CA SER A 200 -9.68 -0.56 16.10
C SER A 200 -9.10 -1.47 15.02
N GLU A 201 -9.70 -1.45 13.84
CA GLU A 201 -9.11 -2.05 12.62
C GLU A 201 -8.34 -1.01 11.79
N VAL A 202 -8.29 0.24 12.26
CA VAL A 202 -7.55 1.33 11.64
C VAL A 202 -6.09 1.25 12.03
N ASN A 203 -5.20 1.08 11.04
CA ASN A 203 -3.78 0.84 11.22
C ASN A 203 -3.11 1.84 12.18
N GLU A 204 -3.40 3.14 12.03
CA GLU A 204 -2.84 4.21 12.88
C GLU A 204 -3.16 4.04 14.37
N ILE A 205 -4.27 3.37 14.69
CA ILE A 205 -4.73 3.12 16.06
C ILE A 205 -4.38 1.71 16.53
N ASP A 206 -4.56 0.69 15.69
CA ASP A 206 -4.23 -0.71 16.00
C ASP A 206 -2.74 -0.90 16.32
N TYR A 207 -1.88 -0.11 15.68
CA TYR A 207 -0.44 -0.16 15.90
C TYR A 207 -0.02 0.48 17.23
N LEU A 208 -0.85 1.29 17.87
CA LEU A 208 -0.50 1.98 19.11
C LEU A 208 -0.19 0.99 20.24
N GLY A 209 0.98 1.16 20.86
CA GLY A 209 1.41 0.30 21.97
C GLY A 209 1.90 -1.09 21.57
N GLN A 210 1.85 -1.44 20.29
CA GLN A 210 2.46 -2.67 19.78
C GLN A 210 3.98 -2.60 19.89
N ARG A 211 4.64 -3.73 20.18
CA ARG A 211 6.10 -3.74 20.40
C ARG A 211 6.84 -4.07 19.12
N VAL A 212 7.77 -3.21 18.71
CA VAL A 212 8.72 -3.52 17.62
C VAL A 212 9.58 -4.74 17.97
N ARG A 213 9.92 -5.49 16.93
CA ARG A 213 10.72 -6.72 17.04
C ARG A 213 12.16 -6.45 17.47
N ARG A 214 12.86 -7.49 17.92
CA ARG A 214 14.25 -7.38 18.38
C ARG A 214 15.15 -7.01 17.21
N LYS A 215 15.89 -5.91 17.38
CA LYS A 215 16.85 -5.37 16.40
C LYS A 215 16.23 -4.82 15.11
N THR A 216 14.93 -4.51 15.11
CA THR A 216 14.24 -3.85 13.98
C THR A 216 13.38 -2.70 14.50
N ASN A 217 13.00 -1.79 13.60
CA ASN A 217 12.06 -0.69 13.87
C ASN A 217 10.62 -1.02 13.41
N SER A 218 10.36 -2.29 13.13
CA SER A 218 9.08 -2.78 12.57
C SER A 218 8.35 -3.70 13.56
N LEU A 219 7.03 -3.61 13.59
CA LEU A 219 6.11 -4.55 14.22
C LEU A 219 6.11 -5.91 13.51
N PHE A 220 6.28 -5.87 12.19
CA PHE A 220 6.18 -7.03 11.32
C PHE A 220 7.51 -7.78 11.22
N ARG A 221 7.43 -9.09 10.97
CA ARG A 221 8.63 -9.83 10.56
C ARG A 221 9.07 -9.24 9.23
N ASP A 222 10.37 -9.00 9.09
CA ASP A 222 10.96 -9.11 7.76
C ASP A 222 10.52 -10.46 7.21
N LYS A 223 9.71 -10.44 6.15
CA LYS A 223 9.51 -11.61 5.31
C LYS A 223 10.80 -11.87 4.52
N GLY A 224 11.93 -11.95 5.20
CA GLY A 224 13.10 -12.60 4.67
C GLY A 224 12.74 -14.07 4.47
N ASN A 225 13.14 -14.62 3.32
CA ASN A 225 12.91 -15.99 2.82
C ASN A 225 13.24 -17.15 3.80
N SER A 226 13.56 -16.89 5.07
CA SER A 226 13.99 -17.87 6.05
C SER A 226 12.80 -18.37 6.90
N THR A 227 11.97 -19.25 6.34
CA THR A 227 11.36 -20.41 7.06
C THR A 227 10.35 -21.21 6.22
N LEU A 228 10.08 -20.84 4.97
CA LEU A 228 9.26 -21.65 4.04
C LEU A 228 10.08 -22.70 3.25
N ALA A 229 11.36 -22.85 3.56
CA ALA A 229 12.22 -23.82 2.92
C ALA A 229 11.87 -25.24 3.38
N ARG A 230 11.24 -26.02 2.49
CA ARG A 230 11.92 -27.27 2.12
C ARG A 230 11.69 -27.84 0.73
N ARG A 231 10.69 -27.47 -0.08
CA ARG A 231 10.55 -28.05 -1.45
C ARG A 231 9.94 -27.16 -2.56
N GLU A 232 9.60 -25.90 -2.30
CA GLU A 232 8.94 -25.01 -3.28
C GLU A 232 9.58 -23.61 -3.27
N PRO A 233 9.81 -22.93 -4.41
CA PRO A 233 10.24 -21.53 -4.40
C PRO A 233 9.10 -20.66 -3.83
N SER A 234 9.38 -19.91 -2.77
CA SER A 234 8.42 -19.02 -2.09
C SER A 234 8.00 -17.81 -2.94
N VAL A 235 8.71 -17.58 -4.04
CA VAL A 235 8.59 -16.44 -4.92
C VAL A 235 8.86 -16.96 -6.34
N PHE A 236 7.88 -16.79 -7.22
CA PHE A 236 8.06 -16.99 -8.65
C PHE A 236 8.24 -15.62 -9.33
N LEU A 237 9.33 -15.48 -10.07
CA LEU A 237 9.64 -14.36 -10.96
C LEU A 237 9.85 -14.94 -12.35
N LYS A 238 9.27 -14.33 -13.39
CA LYS A 238 9.29 -14.91 -14.74
C LYS A 238 10.71 -15.13 -15.27
N GLU A 239 11.67 -14.28 -14.91
CA GLU A 239 13.08 -14.37 -15.30
C GLU A 239 13.75 -15.66 -14.79
N THR A 240 13.22 -16.24 -13.71
CA THR A 240 13.76 -17.46 -13.11
C THR A 240 13.42 -18.73 -13.91
N LEU A 241 12.49 -18.65 -14.87
CA LEU A 241 12.20 -19.74 -15.83
C LEU A 241 13.32 -19.99 -16.84
N GLY A 242 14.26 -19.04 -17.03
CA GLY A 242 15.24 -19.08 -18.12
C GLY A 242 14.66 -18.60 -19.46
N ASP A 243 15.46 -18.61 -20.51
CA ASP A 243 15.10 -18.19 -21.88
C ASP A 243 15.79 -19.12 -22.90
N GLU A 244 15.84 -18.73 -24.19
CA GLU A 244 16.52 -19.50 -25.24
C GLU A 244 18.00 -19.79 -24.92
N PHE A 245 18.67 -18.92 -24.18
CA PHE A 245 20.12 -18.95 -23.90
C PHE A 245 20.46 -19.28 -22.44
N ASN A 246 19.53 -19.05 -21.52
CA ASN A 246 19.73 -19.16 -20.08
C ASN A 246 18.92 -20.31 -19.47
N GLN A 247 19.57 -21.09 -18.60
CA GLN A 247 18.91 -22.21 -17.94
C GLN A 247 17.94 -21.74 -16.85
N SER A 248 16.82 -22.45 -16.74
CA SER A 248 15.88 -22.29 -15.63
C SER A 248 16.56 -22.51 -14.28
N THR A 249 16.20 -21.70 -13.29
CA THR A 249 16.69 -21.82 -11.92
C THR A 249 15.62 -22.34 -10.95
N ILE A 250 14.41 -22.61 -11.46
CA ILE A 250 13.28 -23.09 -10.66
C ILE A 250 13.01 -24.57 -10.88
N SER A 251 12.45 -25.21 -9.87
CA SER A 251 11.92 -26.56 -10.00
C SER A 251 10.73 -26.60 -10.98
N GLU A 252 10.56 -27.70 -11.71
CA GLU A 252 9.42 -27.97 -12.63
C GLU A 252 8.07 -27.83 -11.90
N VAL A 253 8.07 -28.13 -10.61
CA VAL A 253 6.94 -27.89 -9.75
C VAL A 253 6.97 -26.38 -9.44
N ILE A 254 5.87 -25.66 -9.74
CA ILE A 254 5.44 -24.35 -9.18
C ILE A 254 5.63 -23.12 -10.10
N VAL A 255 4.88 -23.08 -11.21
CA VAL A 255 3.94 -21.95 -11.41
C VAL A 255 2.57 -22.47 -11.04
N PRO A 256 2.09 -22.25 -9.82
CA PRO A 256 0.76 -22.69 -9.51
C PRO A 256 -0.25 -21.91 -10.38
N GLY A 257 -1.11 -22.63 -11.11
CA GLY A 257 -2.04 -22.04 -12.07
C GLY A 257 -1.43 -21.57 -13.40
N GLY A 258 -0.19 -21.95 -13.72
CA GLY A 258 0.40 -21.88 -15.07
C GLY A 258 0.36 -20.55 -15.81
N VAL A 259 0.18 -19.43 -15.11
CA VAL A 259 0.25 -18.09 -15.69
C VAL A 259 1.06 -17.19 -14.75
N ALA A 260 1.97 -16.42 -15.33
CA ALA A 260 2.71 -15.40 -14.60
C ALA A 260 2.81 -14.11 -15.41
N LEU A 261 2.32 -13.01 -14.82
CA LEU A 261 2.19 -11.72 -15.48
C LEU A 261 3.00 -10.67 -14.69
N GLY A 262 4.15 -10.30 -15.24
CA GLY A 262 5.19 -9.56 -14.54
C GLY A 262 5.95 -8.53 -15.37
N ALA A 263 5.68 -8.41 -16.68
CA ALA A 263 6.30 -7.37 -17.51
C ALA A 263 5.97 -5.98 -16.96
N SER A 264 6.94 -5.08 -17.01
CA SER A 264 6.72 -3.66 -16.78
C SER A 264 6.59 -3.00 -18.15
N ALA A 265 5.56 -2.19 -18.35
CA ALA A 265 5.33 -1.56 -19.63
C ALA A 265 6.41 -0.54 -19.98
N SER A 266 6.66 -0.38 -21.28
CA SER A 266 7.25 0.84 -21.84
C SER A 266 6.15 1.74 -22.40
N LEU A 267 6.28 3.06 -22.22
CA LEU A 267 5.33 4.05 -22.70
C LEU A 267 6.02 5.00 -23.67
N THR A 268 5.35 5.37 -24.76
CA THR A 268 5.84 6.43 -25.67
C THR A 268 5.58 7.84 -25.14
N ILE A 269 4.88 7.96 -24.01
CA ILE A 269 4.59 9.20 -23.30
C ILE A 269 5.29 9.20 -21.95
N THR A 270 5.52 10.39 -21.40
CA THR A 270 5.99 10.56 -20.01
C THR A 270 4.76 10.75 -19.11
N PRO A 271 4.30 9.73 -18.36
CA PRO A 271 3.15 9.89 -17.48
C PRO A 271 3.48 10.84 -16.33
N LEU A 272 2.56 11.75 -16.02
CA LEU A 272 2.63 12.68 -14.89
C LEU A 272 1.67 12.24 -13.77
N SER A 273 0.48 11.76 -14.11
CA SER A 273 -0.49 11.24 -13.12
C SER A 273 -1.45 10.23 -13.73
N LEU A 274 -1.98 9.35 -12.88
CA LEU A 274 -3.12 8.48 -13.18
C LEU A 274 -4.35 9.08 -12.51
N ASN A 275 -5.43 9.24 -13.26
CA ASN A 275 -6.70 9.78 -12.77
C ASN A 275 -7.83 8.80 -13.00
N TYR A 276 -8.85 8.82 -12.15
CA TYR A 276 -10.08 8.06 -12.32
C TYR A 276 -11.29 8.98 -12.31
N THR A 277 -12.01 9.06 -13.42
CA THR A 277 -13.16 9.95 -13.59
C THR A 277 -14.22 9.26 -14.44
N ASP A 278 -15.49 9.47 -14.09
CA ASP A 278 -16.63 8.96 -14.87
C ASP A 278 -16.61 7.46 -15.18
N GLY A 279 -15.97 6.66 -14.32
CA GLY A 279 -15.91 5.21 -14.47
C GLY A 279 -14.67 4.68 -15.18
N ALA A 280 -13.80 5.55 -15.69
CA ALA A 280 -12.62 5.19 -16.47
C ALA A 280 -11.32 5.73 -15.87
N MET A 281 -10.21 5.05 -16.18
CA MET A 281 -8.86 5.53 -15.88
C MET A 281 -8.29 6.30 -17.07
N HIS A 282 -7.59 7.38 -16.77
CA HIS A 282 -6.91 8.21 -17.76
C HIS A 282 -5.50 8.53 -17.26
N ILE A 283 -4.55 8.67 -18.19
CA ILE A 283 -3.19 9.13 -17.88
C ILE A 283 -3.07 10.58 -18.31
N VAL A 284 -2.57 11.43 -17.43
CA VAL A 284 -2.14 12.78 -17.80
C VAL A 284 -0.63 12.76 -17.99
N ASP A 285 -0.14 13.26 -19.12
CA ASP A 285 1.29 13.37 -19.40
C ASP A 285 1.92 14.69 -18.92
N GLU A 286 3.23 14.82 -19.06
CA GLU A 286 3.97 16.03 -18.69
C GLU A 286 3.57 17.30 -19.46
N THR A 287 2.87 17.15 -20.59
CA THR A 287 2.31 18.27 -21.37
C THR A 287 0.89 18.64 -20.93
N ASN A 288 0.39 18.04 -19.84
CA ASN A 288 -0.99 18.10 -19.36
C ASN A 288 -2.03 17.59 -20.36
N ARG A 289 -1.63 16.74 -21.31
CA ARG A 289 -2.57 16.06 -22.18
C ARG A 289 -3.13 14.85 -21.45
N GLN A 290 -4.45 14.72 -21.47
CA GLN A 290 -5.17 13.55 -20.97
C GLN A 290 -5.24 12.49 -22.07
N TRP A 291 -4.91 11.27 -21.69
CA TRP A 291 -4.93 10.09 -22.52
C TRP A 291 -5.94 9.08 -21.98
N ASP A 292 -6.89 8.69 -22.81
CA ASP A 292 -7.80 7.60 -22.56
C ASP A 292 -7.07 6.26 -22.68
N LEU A 293 -7.51 5.27 -21.90
CA LEU A 293 -7.03 3.91 -21.97
C LEU A 293 -8.06 3.03 -22.71
N PRO A 294 -7.65 1.90 -23.30
CA PRO A 294 -8.58 0.94 -23.90
C PRO A 294 -9.69 0.54 -22.93
N GLU A 295 -10.83 0.05 -23.42
CA GLU A 295 -11.92 -0.31 -22.52
C GLU A 295 -11.57 -1.55 -21.69
N LEU A 296 -11.82 -1.49 -20.38
CA LEU A 296 -11.78 -2.63 -19.48
C LEU A 296 -12.90 -2.47 -18.46
N ASP A 297 -13.66 -3.55 -18.23
CA ASP A 297 -14.70 -3.51 -17.21
C ASP A 297 -14.08 -3.21 -15.84
N ILE A 298 -14.81 -2.42 -15.05
CA ILE A 298 -14.29 -1.87 -13.81
C ILE A 298 -13.93 -2.95 -12.78
N GLN A 299 -14.55 -4.14 -12.86
CA GLN A 299 -14.30 -5.25 -11.94
C GLN A 299 -12.96 -5.91 -12.25
N SER A 300 -12.71 -6.18 -13.53
CA SER A 300 -11.41 -6.65 -14.02
C SER A 300 -10.34 -5.62 -13.71
N LEU A 301 -10.55 -4.34 -14.01
CA LEU A 301 -9.57 -3.27 -13.72
C LEU A 301 -9.20 -3.24 -12.23
N LYS A 302 -10.20 -3.31 -11.34
CA LYS A 302 -9.98 -3.36 -9.90
C LYS A 302 -9.22 -4.63 -9.46
N ALA A 303 -9.56 -5.80 -10.02
CA ALA A 303 -8.87 -7.05 -9.71
C ALA A 303 -7.40 -7.03 -10.16
N LEU A 304 -7.11 -6.49 -11.35
CA LEU A 304 -5.76 -6.34 -11.88
C LEU A 304 -4.95 -5.33 -11.06
N PHE A 305 -5.55 -4.21 -10.64
CA PHE A 305 -4.93 -3.24 -9.74
C PHE A 305 -4.53 -3.88 -8.40
N ASP A 306 -5.45 -4.60 -7.75
CA ASP A 306 -5.16 -5.31 -6.50
C ASP A 306 -4.11 -6.40 -6.68
N PHE A 307 -4.08 -7.05 -7.85
CA PHE A 307 -3.08 -8.05 -8.19
C PHE A 307 -1.68 -7.44 -8.31
N VAL A 308 -1.54 -6.29 -8.97
CA VAL A 308 -0.26 -5.57 -9.09
C VAL A 308 0.26 -5.13 -7.73
N GLU A 309 -0.59 -4.52 -6.89
CA GLU A 309 -0.22 -4.13 -5.52
C GLU A 309 0.28 -5.33 -4.70
N ARG A 310 -0.44 -6.46 -4.78
CA ARG A 310 -0.02 -7.72 -4.14
C ARG A 310 1.29 -8.23 -4.72
N SER A 311 1.43 -8.23 -6.04
CA SER A 311 2.59 -8.77 -6.76
C SER A 311 3.86 -8.06 -6.33
N ILE A 312 3.84 -6.73 -6.30
CA ILE A 312 4.95 -5.90 -5.84
C ILE A 312 5.24 -6.15 -4.35
N LEU A 313 4.19 -6.20 -3.52
CA LEU A 313 4.33 -6.39 -2.07
C LEU A 313 5.02 -7.71 -1.71
N ILE A 314 4.65 -8.80 -2.39
CA ILE A 314 5.22 -10.12 -2.10
C ILE A 314 6.36 -10.52 -3.04
N LYS A 315 6.67 -9.65 -4.02
CA LYS A 315 7.67 -9.85 -5.08
C LYS A 315 7.44 -11.11 -5.89
N SER A 316 6.21 -11.38 -6.34
CA SER A 316 5.94 -12.56 -7.16
C SER A 316 4.86 -12.31 -8.20
N ASP A 317 5.16 -12.68 -9.44
CA ASP A 317 4.31 -12.47 -10.62
C ASP A 317 3.29 -13.59 -10.84
N ALA A 318 3.33 -14.64 -10.01
CA ALA A 318 2.40 -15.74 -10.10
C ALA A 318 1.00 -15.33 -9.62
N ILE A 319 -0.03 -15.82 -10.31
CA ILE A 319 -1.45 -15.54 -10.07
C ILE A 319 -2.02 -16.20 -8.80
N VAL A 320 -1.16 -16.73 -7.95
CA VAL A 320 -1.43 -17.69 -6.88
C VAL A 320 -0.60 -17.35 -5.65
N ASP A 321 -1.18 -17.62 -4.48
CA ASP A 321 -0.56 -17.56 -3.19
C ASP A 321 -0.20 -18.98 -2.71
N ILE A 322 0.99 -19.12 -2.11
CA ILE A 322 1.38 -20.32 -1.37
C ILE A 322 1.20 -20.00 0.12
N ASP A 323 0.31 -20.72 0.79
CA ASP A 323 0.07 -20.53 2.22
C ASP A 323 1.18 -21.15 3.09
N ALA A 324 1.10 -20.93 4.40
CA ALA A 324 2.09 -21.41 5.36
C ALA A 324 2.22 -22.95 5.40
N ASP A 325 1.21 -23.67 4.92
CA ASP A 325 1.17 -25.14 4.82
C ASP A 325 1.61 -25.63 3.42
N ALA A 326 2.19 -24.76 2.60
CA ALA A 326 2.56 -25.00 1.20
C ALA A 326 1.37 -25.36 0.30
N ARG A 327 0.16 -24.89 0.64
CA ARG A 327 -1.01 -25.06 -0.23
C ARG A 327 -1.10 -23.89 -1.18
N VAL A 328 -1.27 -24.25 -2.44
CA VAL A 328 -1.51 -23.31 -3.53
C VAL A 328 -2.97 -22.88 -3.53
N ARG A 329 -3.20 -21.58 -3.64
CA ARG A 329 -4.53 -20.99 -3.89
C ARG A 329 -4.41 -19.85 -4.89
N ILE A 330 -5.44 -19.63 -5.71
CA ILE A 330 -5.50 -18.42 -6.53
C ILE A 330 -5.36 -17.17 -5.64
N SER A 331 -4.60 -16.18 -6.13
CA SER A 331 -4.36 -14.92 -5.44
C SER A 331 -5.69 -14.36 -4.96
N SER A 332 -5.74 -13.93 -3.71
CA SER A 332 -6.96 -13.33 -3.16
C SER A 332 -7.45 -12.13 -3.99
N ALA A 333 -6.56 -11.43 -4.70
CA ALA A 333 -6.89 -10.35 -5.64
C ALA A 333 -7.75 -10.81 -6.83
N LEU A 334 -7.47 -12.00 -7.34
CA LEU A 334 -8.12 -12.59 -8.53
C LEU A 334 -9.22 -13.59 -8.17
N ARG A 335 -9.27 -14.06 -6.92
CA ARG A 335 -10.26 -15.06 -6.50
C ARG A 335 -11.68 -14.52 -6.65
N ASN A 336 -12.55 -15.31 -7.28
CA ASN A 336 -13.96 -15.00 -7.52
C ASN A 336 -14.17 -13.73 -8.38
N THR A 337 -13.28 -13.48 -9.34
CA THR A 337 -13.42 -12.41 -10.33
C THR A 337 -13.41 -13.00 -11.75
N ASP A 338 -14.04 -12.32 -12.70
CA ASP A 338 -14.05 -12.75 -14.10
C ASP A 338 -12.63 -12.77 -14.68
N ALA A 339 -11.82 -11.77 -14.35
CA ALA A 339 -10.39 -11.74 -14.70
C ALA A 339 -9.64 -12.95 -14.15
N GLY A 340 -9.86 -13.31 -12.88
CA GLY A 340 -9.22 -14.49 -12.28
C GLY A 340 -9.69 -15.80 -12.89
N TYR A 341 -10.97 -15.91 -13.27
CA TYR A 341 -11.49 -17.09 -13.97
C TYR A 341 -10.84 -17.24 -15.35
N ALA A 342 -10.80 -16.16 -16.16
CA ALA A 342 -10.19 -16.17 -17.48
C ALA A 342 -8.69 -16.50 -17.43
N ILE A 343 -7.95 -15.89 -16.51
CA ILE A 343 -6.53 -16.16 -16.29
C ILE A 343 -6.31 -17.64 -15.88
N MET A 344 -7.11 -18.17 -14.96
CA MET A 344 -6.99 -19.57 -14.54
C MET A 344 -7.38 -20.54 -15.65
N HIS A 345 -8.37 -20.21 -16.48
CA HIS A 345 -8.79 -21.04 -17.60
C HIS A 345 -7.67 -21.19 -18.64
N ALA A 346 -6.92 -20.11 -18.89
CA ALA A 346 -5.80 -20.10 -19.83
C ALA A 346 -4.68 -21.09 -19.50
N ASP A 347 -4.49 -21.51 -18.24
CA ASP A 347 -3.54 -22.57 -17.86
C ASP A 347 -3.83 -23.90 -18.58
N THR A 348 -5.12 -24.19 -18.80
CA THR A 348 -5.57 -25.49 -19.32
C THR A 348 -5.71 -25.54 -20.83
N GLN A 349 -5.85 -24.38 -21.48
CA GLN A 349 -6.12 -24.25 -22.91
C GLN A 349 -4.98 -24.73 -23.83
N PRO A 350 -3.68 -24.53 -23.54
CA PRO A 350 -2.61 -24.89 -24.46
C PRO A 350 -2.62 -26.35 -24.95
N PHE A 351 -3.02 -27.29 -24.11
CA PHE A 351 -3.08 -28.71 -24.47
C PHE A 351 -4.25 -29.07 -25.39
N GLU A 352 -5.26 -28.20 -25.54
CA GLU A 352 -6.34 -28.39 -26.51
C GLU A 352 -5.85 -28.11 -27.94
N PHE A 353 -4.86 -27.22 -28.10
CA PHE A 353 -4.33 -26.80 -29.39
C PHE A 353 -2.98 -27.47 -29.74
N VAL A 354 -2.27 -28.02 -28.75
CA VAL A 354 -0.95 -28.65 -28.92
C VAL A 354 -0.95 -30.11 -28.43
N PRO A 355 -1.46 -31.08 -29.22
CA PRO A 355 -1.74 -32.44 -28.75
C PRO A 355 -0.52 -33.38 -28.67
N ASN A 356 0.62 -33.04 -29.27
CA ASN A 356 1.70 -33.99 -29.58
C ASN A 356 3.02 -33.76 -28.83
N LEU A 357 3.02 -32.99 -27.74
CA LEU A 357 4.23 -32.78 -26.94
C LEU A 357 4.29 -33.75 -25.75
N PRO A 358 5.46 -34.38 -25.46
CA PRO A 358 5.64 -35.28 -24.32
C PRO A 358 5.85 -34.48 -23.01
N VAL A 359 4.91 -33.58 -22.72
CA VAL A 359 4.94 -32.65 -21.59
C VAL A 359 3.56 -32.62 -20.94
N THR A 360 3.52 -32.35 -19.65
CA THR A 360 2.26 -32.32 -18.87
C THR A 360 1.99 -30.95 -18.26
N LYS A 361 2.83 -29.97 -18.57
CA LYS A 361 2.76 -28.62 -18.03
C LYS A 361 2.98 -27.57 -19.11
N SER A 362 2.13 -26.55 -19.08
CA SER A 362 2.27 -25.31 -19.82
C SER A 362 2.42 -24.16 -18.83
N VAL A 363 3.07 -23.08 -19.24
CA VAL A 363 3.06 -21.79 -18.55
C VAL A 363 2.88 -20.69 -19.59
N VAL A 364 1.99 -19.75 -19.31
CA VAL A 364 1.82 -18.51 -20.05
C VAL A 364 2.57 -17.39 -19.33
N ILE A 365 3.47 -16.70 -20.03
CA ILE A 365 4.19 -15.56 -19.49
C ILE A 365 4.10 -14.37 -20.44
N ASP A 366 3.98 -13.17 -19.88
CA ASP A 366 4.20 -11.95 -20.64
C ASP A 366 5.70 -11.65 -20.76
N THR A 367 6.16 -11.28 -21.94
CA THR A 367 7.57 -10.98 -22.19
C THR A 367 7.79 -9.48 -22.24
N ASP A 368 7.01 -8.77 -23.07
CA ASP A 368 7.07 -7.32 -23.22
C ASP A 368 5.68 -6.69 -23.34
N VAL A 369 5.57 -5.42 -22.95
CA VAL A 369 4.34 -4.62 -23.02
C VAL A 369 4.70 -3.21 -23.49
N HIS A 370 4.15 -2.79 -24.62
CA HIS A 370 4.40 -1.47 -25.20
C HIS A 370 3.11 -0.66 -25.30
N TRP A 371 3.04 0.48 -24.61
CA TRP A 371 1.92 1.42 -24.70
C TRP A 371 2.28 2.59 -25.62
N LEU A 372 1.49 2.76 -26.67
CA LEU A 372 1.75 3.61 -27.81
C LEU A 372 0.69 4.71 -27.91
N SER A 373 1.14 5.95 -28.03
CA SER A 373 0.30 7.08 -28.40
C SER A 373 0.04 7.11 -29.89
N SER A 374 -1.23 7.23 -30.30
CA SER A 374 -1.57 7.52 -31.68
C SER A 374 -1.55 9.03 -31.94
N LYS A 375 -1.03 9.46 -33.09
CA LYS A 375 -1.00 10.90 -33.46
C LYS A 375 -2.40 11.51 -33.64
N ASN A 376 -3.40 10.68 -33.94
CA ASN A 376 -4.75 11.11 -34.32
C ASN A 376 -5.83 10.74 -33.30
N SER A 377 -5.45 10.23 -32.13
CA SER A 377 -6.37 9.79 -31.10
C SER A 377 -5.80 10.13 -29.73
N ASP A 378 -6.67 10.52 -28.81
CA ASP A 378 -6.33 10.71 -27.39
C ASP A 378 -6.35 9.38 -26.63
N THR A 379 -6.50 8.24 -27.31
CA THR A 379 -6.49 6.91 -26.71
C THR A 379 -5.13 6.25 -26.91
N LEU A 380 -4.53 5.79 -25.81
CA LEU A 380 -3.37 4.90 -25.89
C LEU A 380 -3.81 3.52 -26.35
N LYS A 381 -2.92 2.87 -27.08
CA LYS A 381 -3.05 1.47 -27.48
C LYS A 381 -1.87 0.71 -26.93
N PHE A 382 -1.95 -0.61 -26.87
CA PHE A 382 -0.81 -1.39 -26.46
C PHE A 382 -0.63 -2.65 -27.29
N THR A 383 0.61 -3.10 -27.35
CA THR A 383 0.94 -4.47 -27.72
C THR A 383 1.44 -5.24 -26.52
N THR A 384 1.21 -6.54 -26.51
CA THR A 384 1.70 -7.44 -25.47
C THR A 384 2.29 -8.66 -26.13
N ASP A 385 3.60 -8.80 -25.96
CA ASP A 385 4.31 -10.02 -26.33
C ASP A 385 4.18 -11.01 -25.19
N TYR A 386 3.85 -12.25 -25.53
CA TYR A 386 3.72 -13.31 -24.56
C TYR A 386 4.16 -14.65 -25.15
N GLU A 387 4.53 -15.55 -24.25
CA GLU A 387 4.97 -16.89 -24.58
C GLU A 387 4.07 -17.93 -23.93
N VAL A 388 3.71 -18.96 -24.69
CA VAL A 388 3.13 -20.21 -24.19
C VAL A 388 4.23 -21.27 -24.18
N ARG A 389 4.75 -21.55 -22.98
CA ARG A 389 5.87 -22.49 -22.78
C ARG A 389 5.37 -23.84 -22.33
N PHE A 390 5.85 -24.89 -22.98
CA PHE A 390 5.63 -26.28 -22.62
C PHE A 390 6.84 -26.82 -21.88
N LEU A 391 6.63 -27.27 -20.64
CA LEU A 391 7.69 -27.56 -19.69
C LEU A 391 7.76 -29.05 -19.36
N SER A 392 8.97 -29.51 -19.04
CA SER A 392 9.20 -30.81 -18.38
C SER A 392 10.34 -30.70 -17.37
N ALA A 393 10.47 -31.66 -16.45
CA ALA A 393 11.59 -31.76 -15.55
C ALA A 393 12.81 -32.42 -16.20
N ASP A 394 13.98 -31.96 -15.78
CA ASP A 394 15.19 -32.76 -15.85
C ASP A 394 15.32 -33.75 -14.65
N ILE A 395 16.43 -34.47 -14.59
CA ILE A 395 16.72 -35.46 -13.53
C ILE A 395 16.80 -34.78 -12.14
N MET A 396 17.13 -33.49 -12.11
CA MET A 396 17.22 -32.67 -10.89
C MET A 396 15.88 -32.01 -10.54
N ARG A 397 14.81 -32.28 -11.31
CA ARG A 397 13.48 -31.67 -11.21
C ARG A 397 13.47 -30.16 -11.48
N ILE A 398 14.42 -29.66 -12.25
CA ILE A 398 14.46 -28.27 -12.73
C ILE A 398 13.57 -28.17 -13.97
N ALA A 399 12.78 -27.10 -14.06
CA ALA A 399 11.93 -26.83 -15.21
C ALA A 399 12.79 -26.68 -16.48
N GLN A 400 12.38 -27.32 -17.57
CA GLN A 400 13.05 -27.21 -18.87
C GLN A 400 12.00 -26.92 -19.92
N THR A 401 12.14 -25.77 -20.58
CA THR A 401 11.33 -25.42 -21.75
C THR A 401 11.64 -26.39 -22.89
N ARG A 402 10.63 -27.17 -23.28
CA ARG A 402 10.72 -28.08 -24.43
C ARG A 402 10.37 -27.36 -25.71
N VAL A 403 9.33 -26.53 -25.64
CA VAL A 403 8.84 -25.67 -26.70
C VAL A 403 8.33 -24.39 -26.05
N ALA A 404 8.60 -23.25 -26.66
CA ALA A 404 7.93 -21.99 -26.41
C ALA A 404 7.33 -21.50 -27.73
N LEU A 405 6.08 -21.05 -27.68
CA LEU A 405 5.39 -20.40 -28.78
C LEU A 405 5.24 -18.92 -28.44
N GLU A 406 5.76 -18.05 -29.29
CA GLU A 406 5.72 -16.60 -29.14
C GLU A 406 4.54 -16.00 -29.88
N TYR A 407 3.86 -15.08 -29.22
CA TYR A 407 2.69 -14.39 -29.72
C TYR A 407 2.79 -12.91 -29.41
N GLU A 408 2.19 -12.10 -30.28
CA GLU A 408 1.94 -10.68 -30.02
C GLU A 408 0.44 -10.41 -30.07
N TYR A 409 -0.08 -9.78 -29.02
CA TYR A 409 -1.44 -9.26 -28.95
C TYR A 409 -1.44 -7.76 -29.25
N GLU A 410 -2.40 -7.31 -30.07
CA GLU A 410 -2.60 -5.89 -30.39
C GLU A 410 -3.95 -5.40 -29.85
N SER A 411 -3.95 -4.40 -28.97
CA SER A 411 -5.18 -3.88 -28.35
C SER A 411 -6.11 -3.14 -29.32
N GLU A 412 -5.60 -2.70 -30.47
CA GLU A 412 -6.41 -1.98 -31.48
C GLU A 412 -7.29 -2.92 -32.29
N THR A 413 -6.76 -4.09 -32.64
CA THR A 413 -7.46 -5.10 -33.43
C THR A 413 -8.09 -6.17 -32.55
N GLU A 414 -7.71 -6.22 -31.26
CA GLU A 414 -8.06 -7.26 -30.29
C GLU A 414 -7.66 -8.67 -30.77
N THR A 415 -6.57 -8.77 -31.55
CA THR A 415 -6.10 -10.04 -32.10
C THR A 415 -4.74 -10.44 -31.52
N ALA A 416 -4.54 -11.75 -31.36
CA ALA A 416 -3.25 -12.33 -31.05
C ALA A 416 -2.68 -13.10 -32.26
N ASN A 417 -1.46 -12.74 -32.66
CA ASN A 417 -0.78 -13.31 -33.81
C ASN A 417 0.45 -14.10 -33.38
N TYR A 418 0.61 -15.31 -33.91
CA TYR A 418 1.83 -16.10 -33.74
C TYR A 418 3.02 -15.40 -34.39
N ARG A 419 4.16 -15.37 -33.69
CA ARG A 419 5.39 -14.70 -34.13
C ARG A 419 6.48 -15.71 -34.46
N ASP A 420 6.88 -16.52 -33.49
CA ASP A 420 7.97 -17.50 -33.64
C ASP A 420 7.83 -18.65 -32.61
N ALA A 421 8.69 -19.65 -32.71
CA ALA A 421 8.80 -20.72 -31.72
C ALA A 421 10.25 -21.13 -31.51
N TRP A 422 10.59 -21.42 -30.26
CA TRP A 422 11.92 -21.93 -29.89
C TRP A 422 11.83 -23.14 -28.95
N GLY A 423 12.97 -23.81 -28.72
CA GLY A 423 13.07 -25.00 -27.88
C GLY A 423 13.54 -26.27 -28.59
N ARG A 424 13.79 -27.32 -27.79
CA ARG A 424 14.37 -28.58 -28.26
C ARG A 424 13.43 -29.37 -29.17
N ASP A 425 12.13 -29.28 -28.90
CA ASP A 425 11.11 -30.16 -29.47
C ASP A 425 10.25 -29.46 -30.53
N ILE A 426 10.63 -28.27 -31.03
CA ILE A 426 9.86 -27.50 -32.05
C ILE A 426 9.54 -28.36 -33.27
N ARG A 427 10.48 -29.19 -33.72
CA ARG A 427 10.30 -30.08 -34.89
C ARG A 427 9.18 -31.12 -34.72
N ARG A 428 8.63 -31.27 -33.52
CA ARG A 428 7.51 -32.17 -33.19
C ARG A 428 6.15 -31.49 -33.27
N LEU A 429 6.11 -30.18 -33.54
CA LEU A 429 4.87 -29.42 -33.66
C LEU A 429 4.14 -29.69 -34.99
N ASP A 430 4.80 -30.29 -35.98
CA ASP A 430 4.25 -30.48 -37.33
C ASP A 430 3.26 -31.65 -37.41
N ASP A 431 1.98 -31.27 -37.49
CA ASP A 431 0.93 -31.71 -38.44
C ASP A 431 -0.48 -31.46 -37.85
N ASN A 432 -0.60 -31.11 -36.57
CA ASN A 432 -1.88 -30.90 -35.87
C ASN A 432 -1.87 -29.72 -34.85
N LEU A 433 -1.00 -28.73 -35.05
CA LEU A 433 -0.94 -27.54 -34.20
C LEU A 433 -1.83 -26.42 -34.76
N ASP A 434 -2.79 -25.96 -33.96
CA ASP A 434 -3.60 -24.79 -34.28
C ASP A 434 -3.02 -23.53 -33.60
N TYR A 435 -2.03 -22.92 -34.26
CA TYR A 435 -1.38 -21.69 -33.76
C TYR A 435 -2.38 -20.55 -33.58
N ALA A 436 -3.31 -20.40 -34.53
CA ALA A 436 -4.29 -19.31 -34.53
C ALA A 436 -5.33 -19.52 -33.42
N GLY A 437 -5.86 -20.73 -33.27
CA GLY A 437 -6.78 -21.08 -32.19
C GLY A 437 -6.16 -20.90 -30.80
N LEU A 438 -4.90 -21.29 -30.62
CA LEU A 438 -4.18 -21.03 -29.37
C LEU A 438 -4.04 -19.53 -29.11
N GLY A 439 -3.60 -18.74 -30.10
CA GLY A 439 -3.51 -17.29 -29.98
C GLY A 439 -4.84 -16.66 -29.58
N GLN A 440 -5.92 -17.02 -30.29
CA GLN A 440 -7.28 -16.54 -30.01
C GLN A 440 -7.73 -16.88 -28.58
N SER A 441 -7.45 -18.09 -28.10
CA SER A 441 -7.79 -18.50 -26.74
C SER A 441 -7.09 -17.68 -25.64
N MET A 442 -5.99 -16.99 -25.99
CA MET A 442 -5.16 -16.22 -25.07
C MET A 442 -5.39 -14.71 -25.14
N GLU A 443 -6.16 -14.18 -26.11
CA GLU A 443 -6.40 -12.74 -26.33
C GLU A 443 -6.80 -12.00 -25.05
N LYS A 444 -7.71 -12.59 -24.26
CA LYS A 444 -8.17 -11.97 -23.01
C LYS A 444 -7.07 -11.87 -21.96
N VAL A 445 -6.22 -12.90 -21.83
CA VAL A 445 -5.10 -12.90 -20.88
C VAL A 445 -4.00 -11.95 -21.33
N ALA A 446 -3.72 -11.89 -22.63
CA ALA A 446 -2.77 -10.93 -23.20
C ALA A 446 -3.24 -9.48 -23.00
N SER A 447 -4.54 -9.21 -23.15
CA SER A 447 -5.14 -7.92 -22.81
C SER A 447 -4.94 -7.56 -21.33
N TYR A 448 -5.17 -8.50 -20.41
CA TYR A 448 -4.91 -8.27 -18.98
C TYR A 448 -3.44 -8.07 -18.65
N ALA A 449 -2.54 -8.77 -19.34
CA ALA A 449 -1.10 -8.59 -19.19
C ALA A 449 -0.67 -7.17 -19.58
N GLY A 450 -1.22 -6.61 -20.67
CA GLY A 450 -0.99 -5.20 -21.04
C GLY A 450 -1.39 -4.21 -19.95
N TRP A 451 -2.54 -4.41 -19.31
CA TRP A 451 -3.01 -3.63 -18.16
C TRP A 451 -2.15 -3.80 -16.91
N ILE A 452 -1.79 -5.03 -16.58
CA ILE A 452 -0.88 -5.34 -15.46
C ILE A 452 0.46 -4.63 -15.67
N GLY A 453 1.00 -4.68 -16.89
CA GLY A 453 2.25 -4.03 -17.23
C GLY A 453 2.19 -2.52 -17.11
N LEU A 454 1.09 -1.88 -17.52
CA LEU A 454 0.87 -0.45 -17.32
C LEU A 454 0.84 -0.09 -15.84
N LEU A 455 -0.04 -0.74 -15.08
CA LEU A 455 -0.24 -0.45 -13.66
C LEU A 455 1.06 -0.66 -12.86
N ARG A 456 1.82 -1.71 -13.19
CA ARG A 456 3.15 -1.97 -12.62
C ARG A 456 4.12 -0.85 -12.93
N LYS A 457 4.23 -0.44 -14.20
CA LYS A 457 5.11 0.66 -14.63
C LYS A 457 4.81 1.96 -13.90
N LEU A 458 3.53 2.34 -13.83
CA LEU A 458 3.09 3.54 -13.09
C LEU A 458 3.48 3.48 -11.62
N LYS A 459 3.39 2.30 -10.99
CA LYS A 459 3.77 2.08 -9.58
C LYS A 459 5.30 2.15 -9.39
N GLU A 460 6.07 1.54 -10.29
CA GLU A 460 7.55 1.55 -10.26
C GLU A 460 8.12 2.95 -10.44
N ASP A 461 7.52 3.74 -11.34
CA ASP A 461 7.88 5.14 -11.60
C ASP A 461 7.34 6.11 -10.53
N ASN A 462 6.58 5.61 -9.54
CA ASN A 462 5.89 6.39 -8.50
C ASN A 462 4.97 7.48 -9.08
N ILE A 463 4.26 7.16 -10.16
CA ILE A 463 3.27 8.05 -10.76
C ILE A 463 2.10 8.25 -9.78
N PRO A 464 1.77 9.50 -9.39
CA PRO A 464 0.67 9.77 -8.47
C PRO A 464 -0.68 9.30 -9.02
N PHE A 465 -1.45 8.59 -8.18
CA PHE A 465 -2.87 8.32 -8.39
C PHE A 465 -3.66 9.00 -7.27
N LEU A 466 -4.00 10.27 -7.46
CA LEU A 466 -4.66 11.09 -6.43
C LEU A 466 -6.11 11.41 -6.80
N HIS A 467 -6.33 11.95 -8.00
CA HIS A 467 -7.66 12.31 -8.46
C HIS A 467 -8.49 11.06 -8.78
N GLY A 468 -9.64 10.91 -8.12
CA GLY A 468 -10.52 9.75 -8.30
C GLY A 468 -10.08 8.48 -7.57
N ARG A 469 -8.93 8.53 -6.86
CA ARG A 469 -8.41 7.36 -6.15
C ARG A 469 -9.43 6.85 -5.14
N TYR A 470 -9.98 7.75 -4.33
CA TYR A 470 -10.94 7.40 -3.29
C TYR A 470 -12.13 6.63 -3.87
N GLU A 471 -12.71 7.16 -4.94
CA GLU A 471 -13.86 6.59 -5.64
C GLU A 471 -13.50 5.22 -6.22
N PHE A 472 -12.33 5.09 -6.85
CA PHE A 472 -11.84 3.83 -7.40
C PHE A 472 -11.59 2.78 -6.31
N MET A 473 -10.96 3.17 -5.20
CA MET A 473 -10.65 2.25 -4.11
C MET A 473 -11.88 1.74 -3.36
N LYS A 474 -13.02 2.45 -3.46
CA LYS A 474 -14.31 1.99 -2.93
C LYS A 474 -15.02 0.97 -3.79
N ILE A 475 -14.52 0.70 -5.00
CA ILE A 475 -15.09 -0.33 -5.86
C ILE A 475 -14.63 -1.68 -5.34
N ASP A 476 -15.58 -2.56 -5.04
CA ASP A 476 -15.27 -3.94 -4.69
C ASP A 476 -14.98 -4.78 -5.94
N LYS A 477 -14.51 -6.02 -5.72
CA LYS A 477 -14.18 -6.95 -6.80
C LYS A 477 -15.39 -7.39 -7.64
N SER A 478 -16.61 -7.08 -7.22
CA SER A 478 -17.84 -7.28 -7.98
C SER A 478 -18.28 -6.03 -8.76
N GLY A 479 -17.42 -5.01 -8.82
CA GLY A 479 -17.70 -3.74 -9.48
C GLY A 479 -18.70 -2.85 -8.75
N ARG A 480 -19.12 -3.22 -7.55
CA ARG A 480 -20.09 -2.43 -6.78
C ARG A 480 -19.33 -1.39 -5.98
N LYS A 481 -19.81 -0.14 -6.03
CA LYS A 481 -19.37 0.87 -5.07
C LYS A 481 -19.75 0.37 -3.68
N THR A 482 -18.76 0.21 -2.80
CA THR A 482 -19.01 -0.07 -1.39
C THR A 482 -19.82 1.12 -0.87
N PRO A 483 -21.08 0.91 -0.42
CA PRO A 483 -21.92 2.03 -0.02
C PRO A 483 -21.25 2.75 1.14
N ALA A 484 -21.22 4.08 1.07
CA ALA A 484 -21.07 4.89 2.26
C ALA A 484 -22.19 4.45 3.22
N ARG A 485 -21.85 3.80 4.33
CA ARG A 485 -22.85 3.47 5.35
C ARG A 485 -23.29 4.79 5.96
N HIS A 486 -24.49 5.24 5.56
CA HIS A 486 -25.17 6.43 6.07
C HIS A 486 -25.49 6.33 7.56
#